data_AF-A0AAU5J3S9-F1
#
_entry.id   AF-A0AAU5J3S9-F1
#
_cell.length_a   1.000
_cell.length_b   1.000
_cell.length_c   1.000
_cell.angle_alpha   90.00
_cell.angle_beta   90.00
_cell.angle_gamma   90.00
#
_symmetry.space_group_name_H-M   'P 1'
#
loop_
_entity.id
_entity.type
_entity.pdbx_description
1 polymer ?
#
loop_
_entity_poly.entity_id
_entity_poly.type
_entity_poly.pdbx_seq_one_letter_code
_entity_poly.pdbx_strand_id
1 'polypeptide(L)' 'MRITTAPAVHRQLLYRCQPLDGTAAVPARRNARREYENRVNTLQAATAGP' A
#
# COMPACT_ATOMS: atom_id res chain seq x y z
N MET A 1 18.50 -7.14 -3.14
CA MET A 1 18.37 -5.74 -3.59
C MET A 1 17.16 -5.11 -2.90
N ARG A 2 17.35 -4.14 -2.00
CA ARG A 2 16.24 -3.42 -1.34
C ARG A 2 16.02 -2.12 -2.11
N ILE A 3 14.99 -2.09 -2.95
CA ILE A 3 14.58 -0.85 -3.62
C ILE A 3 13.76 -0.05 -2.61
N THR A 4 14.36 1.00 -2.06
CA THR A 4 13.69 1.96 -1.18
C THR A 4 13.03 3.03 -2.03
N THR A 5 11.78 2.81 -2.45
CA THR A 5 10.95 3.86 -3.03
C THR A 5 10.37 4.74 -1.93
N ALA A 6 10.30 6.06 -2.15
CA ALA A 6 9.72 6.98 -1.18
C ALA A 6 8.25 6.59 -0.86
N PRO A 7 7.79 6.65 0.40
CA PRO A 7 6.43 6.28 0.82
C PRO A 7 5.31 6.95 0.00
N ALA A 8 5.56 8.17 -0.50
CA ALA A 8 4.65 8.89 -1.38
C ALA A 8 4.35 8.12 -2.69
N VAL A 9 5.35 7.46 -3.27
CA VAL A 9 5.20 6.64 -4.49
C VAL A 9 4.34 5.41 -4.20
N HIS A 10 4.53 4.78 -3.04
CA HIS A 10 3.71 3.65 -2.61
C HIS A 10 2.23 4.02 -2.43
N ARG A 11 1.95 5.17 -1.80
CA ARG A 11 0.58 5.68 -1.67
C ARG A 11 -0.06 6.02 -3.00
N GLN A 12 0.69 6.65 -3.92
CA GLN A 12 0.17 7.00 -5.23
C GLN A 12 -0.20 5.75 -6.05
N LEU A 13 0.59 4.67 -5.95
CA LEU A 13 0.29 3.40 -6.59
C LEU A 13 -0.98 2.76 -6.01
N LEU A 14 -1.11 2.77 -4.67
CA LEU A 14 -2.28 2.27 -3.95
C LEU A 14 -3.58 2.98 -4.35
N TYR A 15 -3.52 4.30 -4.47
CA TYR A 15 -4.65 5.11 -4.91
C TYR A 15 -5.09 4.74 -6.34
N ARG A 16 -4.13 4.57 -7.26
CA ARG A 16 -4.41 4.16 -8.65
C ARG A 16 -4.99 2.74 -8.75
N CYS A 17 -4.63 1.85 -7.83
CA CYS A 17 -5.20 0.50 -7.78
C CYS A 17 -6.60 0.45 -7.14
N GLN A 18 -7.03 1.49 -6.42
CA GLN A 18 -8.33 1.53 -5.71
C GLN A 18 -9.55 1.23 -6.58
N PRO A 19 -9.66 1.74 -7.82
CA PRO A 19 -10.76 1.36 -8.71
C PRO A 19 -10.73 -0.11 -9.18
N LEU A 20 -9.59 -0.80 -9.11
CA LEU A 20 -9.45 -2.21 -9.51
C LEU A 20 -9.96 -3.19 -8.44
N ASP A 21 -10.29 -2.69 -7.24
CA ASP A 21 -10.90 -3.46 -6.14
C ASP A 21 -12.44 -3.50 -6.21
N GLY A 22 -13.04 -2.92 -7.26
CA GLY A 22 -14.48 -2.89 -7.51
C GLY A 22 -15.06 -4.25 -7.94
N THR A 23 -16.25 -4.54 -7.37
CA THR A 23 -17.26 -5.61 -7.62
C THR A 23 -16.83 -7.07 -7.84
N ALA A 24 -15.68 -7.38 -8.45
CA ALA A 24 -15.21 -8.75 -8.69
C ALA A 24 -13.88 -9.09 -7.98
N ALA A 25 -13.34 -8.16 -7.18
CA ALA A 25 -12.12 -8.41 -6.43
C ALA A 25 -12.36 -9.49 -5.34
N VAL A 26 -11.78 -10.67 -5.56
CA VAL A 26 -11.77 -11.79 -4.61
C VAL A 26 -11.34 -11.33 -3.22
N PRO A 27 -11.98 -11.82 -2.13
CA PRO A 27 -11.69 -11.40 -0.75
C PRO A 27 -10.20 -11.42 -0.38
N ALA A 28 -9.46 -12.41 -0.89
CA ALA A 28 -8.02 -12.55 -0.68
C ALA A 28 -7.21 -11.35 -1.23
N ARG A 29 -7.61 -10.78 -2.37
CA ARG A 29 -6.93 -9.62 -2.98
C ARG A 29 -7.16 -8.36 -2.16
N ARG A 30 -8.37 -8.17 -1.65
CA ARG A 30 -8.73 -7.04 -0.79
C ARG A 30 -7.96 -7.10 0.53
N ASN A 31 -7.80 -8.28 1.12
CA ASN A 31 -7.00 -8.48 2.33
C ASN A 31 -5.51 -8.21 2.08
N ALA A 32 -4.95 -8.74 0.99
CA ALA A 32 -3.54 -8.52 0.63
C ALA A 32 -3.22 -7.03 0.41
N ARG A 33 -4.15 -6.29 -0.20
CA ARG A 33 -4.04 -4.83 -0.37
C ARG A 33 -4.04 -4.11 0.98
N ARG A 34 -4.97 -4.44 1.88
CA ARG A 34 -5.04 -3.83 3.22
C ARG A 34 -3.79 -4.08 4.04
N GLU A 35 -3.23 -5.27 3.96
CA GLU A 35 -1.97 -5.60 4.63
C GLU A 35 -0.81 -4.77 4.07
N TYR A 36 -0.74 -4.62 2.75
CA TYR A 36 0.26 -3.77 2.11
C TYR A 36 0.11 -2.29 2.48
N GLU A 37 -1.12 -1.77 2.49
CA GLU A 37 -1.43 -0.41 2.97
C GLU A 37 -0.94 -0.20 4.41
N ASN A 38 -1.17 -1.16 5.30
CA ASN A 38 -0.69 -1.11 6.68
C ASN A 38 0.85 -1.09 6.74
N ARG A 39 1.53 -1.93 5.95
CA ARG A 39 3.00 -1.98 5.89
C ARG A 39 3.61 -0.69 5.34
N VAL A 40 2.98 -0.06 4.35
CA VAL A 40 3.42 1.24 3.84
C VAL A 40 3.23 2.32 4.89
N ASN A 41 2.13 2.28 5.66
CA ASN A 41 1.88 3.25 6.71
C ASN A 41 2.87 3.10 7.88
N THR A 42 3.17 1.86 8.30
CA THR A 42 4.19 1.62 9.33
C THR A 42 5.59 1.96 8.85
N LEU A 43 5.91 1.70 7.58
CA LEU A 43 7.17 2.13 6.98
C LEU A 43 7.27 3.66 6.95
N GLN A 44 6.21 4.35 6.57
CA GLN A 44 6.15 5.81 6.58
C GLN A 44 6.33 6.37 8.00
N ALA A 45 5.61 5.82 8.98
CA ALA A 45 5.72 6.20 10.38
C ALA A 45 7.14 5.97 10.93
N ALA A 46 7.77 4.85 10.59
CA ALA A 46 9.15 4.55 10.98
C ALA A 46 10.17 5.48 10.32
N THR A 47 9.91 5.95 9.09
CA THR A 47 10.77 6.91 8.38
C THR A 47 10.54 8.37 8.76
N ALA A 48 9.43 8.70 9.43
CA ALA A 48 9.09 10.07 9.76
C ALA A 48 9.85 10.63 10.99
N GLY A 49 10.53 9.79 11.78
CA GLY A 49 11.11 10.19 13.07
C GLY A 49 10.03 10.58 14.10
N PRO A 50 10.34 10.56 15.42
CA PRO A 50 9.42 11.04 16.44
C PRO A 50 9.10 12.54 16.32
#